data_AF-A0A093BIA3-F1
#
_entry.id   AF-A0A093BIA3-F1
#
_cell.length_a   1.000
_cell.length_b   1.000
_cell.length_c   1.000
_cell.angle_alpha   90.00
_cell.angle_beta   90.00
_cell.angle_gamma   90.00
#
_symmetry.space_group_name_H-M   'P 1'
#
loop_
_entity.id
_entity.type
_entity.pdbx_description
1 polymer ?
#
loop_
_entity_poly.entity_id
_entity_poly.type
_entity_poly.pdbx_seq_one_letter_code
_entity_poly.pdbx_strand_id
1 'polypeptide(L)'
;PSLTRWALWLKNDKSKMWQANLRLVTKFSTVEDFWALYSHIQLASKLTSGCDYSLFKDGIEPMWEDSQNKRGGRWLITLAKQQRHTELDRFW
;
A
#
# COMPACT_ATOMS: atom_id res chain seq x y z
N PRO A 1 15.14 7.22 15.03
CA PRO A 1 13.97 7.93 14.47
C PRO A 1 14.11 8.11 12.95
N SER A 2 13.17 7.59 12.16
CA SER A 2 13.14 7.87 10.71
C SER A 2 12.85 9.35 10.49
N LEU A 3 13.58 10.00 9.59
CA LEU A 3 13.32 11.40 9.20
C LEU A 3 11.99 11.56 8.44
N THR A 4 11.34 10.46 8.05
CA THR A 4 10.09 10.47 7.29
C THR A 4 9.05 9.58 7.96
N ARG A 5 7.85 10.12 8.20
CA ARG A 5 6.67 9.36 8.61
C ARG A 5 5.99 8.76 7.38
N TRP A 6 5.54 7.53 7.50
CA TRP A 6 4.88 6.77 6.45
C TRP A 6 3.41 6.52 6.80
N ALA A 7 2.58 6.35 5.78
CA ALA A 7 1.16 6.05 5.88
C ALA A 7 0.85 4.80 5.03
N LEU A 8 0.32 3.76 5.68
CA LEU A 8 -0.20 2.57 5.01
C LEU A 8 -1.68 2.77 4.71
N TRP A 9 -2.07 2.51 3.46
CA TRP A 9 -3.43 2.60 2.97
C TRP A 9 -3.90 1.24 2.46
N LEU A 10 -5.19 0.97 2.59
CA LEU A 10 -5.85 -0.22 2.07
C LEU A 10 -7.05 0.19 1.23
N LYS A 11 -7.14 -0.36 0.03
CA LYS A 11 -8.33 -0.35 -0.81
C LYS A 11 -8.96 -1.73 -0.77
N ASN A 12 -10.23 -1.87 -0.34
CA ASN A 12 -10.80 -3.20 -0.08
C ASN A 12 -12.28 -3.42 -0.48
N ASP A 13 -12.93 -2.45 -1.12
CA ASP A 13 -14.35 -2.51 -1.46
C ASP A 13 -14.60 -2.25 -2.95
N LYS A 14 -14.69 -3.31 -3.76
CA LYS A 14 -14.90 -3.21 -5.21
C LYS A 14 -16.19 -2.47 -5.61
N SER A 15 -17.15 -2.31 -4.70
CA SER A 15 -18.42 -1.65 -5.00
C SER A 15 -18.36 -0.13 -4.94
N LYS A 16 -17.28 0.44 -4.37
CA LYS A 16 -17.12 1.88 -4.17
C LYS A 16 -16.22 2.51 -5.22
N MET A 17 -16.51 3.77 -5.55
CA MET A 17 -15.61 4.62 -6.36
C MET A 17 -14.22 4.69 -5.71
N TRP A 18 -13.17 4.73 -6.53
CA TRP A 18 -11.76 4.60 -6.10
C TRP A 18 -11.41 5.48 -4.90
N GLN A 19 -11.72 6.77 -4.96
CA GLN A 19 -11.42 7.75 -3.92
C GLN A 19 -12.14 7.42 -2.59
N ALA A 20 -13.39 6.95 -2.65
CA ALA A 20 -14.17 6.57 -1.47
C ALA A 20 -13.80 5.18 -0.90
N ASN A 21 -12.98 4.42 -1.63
CA ASN A 21 -12.57 3.07 -1.29
C ASN A 21 -11.16 3.03 -0.66
N LEU A 22 -10.45 4.14 -0.68
CA LEU A 22 -9.12 4.23 -0.11
C LEU A 22 -9.21 4.56 1.38
N ARG A 23 -8.67 3.68 2.24
CA ARG A 23 -8.70 3.86 3.69
C ARG A 23 -7.30 3.92 4.26
N LEU A 24 -7.03 4.93 5.08
CA LEU A 24 -5.82 4.98 5.89
C LEU A 24 -5.90 3.88 6.95
N VAL A 25 -4.91 2.98 6.98
CA VAL A 25 -4.81 1.90 7.97
C VAL A 25 -4.08 2.42 9.21
N THR A 26 -2.88 2.94 9.02
CA THR A 26 -2.09 3.54 10.11
C THR A 26 -0.96 4.41 9.57
N LYS A 27 -0.28 5.13 10.47
CA LYS A 27 0.94 5.88 10.18
C LYS A 27 2.05 5.50 11.17
N PHE A 28 3.28 5.38 10.70
CA PHE A 28 4.44 5.00 11.52
C PHE A 28 5.68 5.81 11.15
N SER A 29 6.61 5.98 12.09
CA SER A 29 7.85 6.74 11.91
C SER A 29 9.08 6.08 12.53
N THR A 30 8.94 4.83 12.96
CA THR A 30 10.05 4.03 13.50
C THR A 30 10.09 2.67 12.81
N VAL A 31 11.23 1.98 12.92
CA VAL A 31 11.41 0.65 12.34
C VAL A 31 10.61 -0.38 13.15
N GLU A 32 10.52 -0.18 14.45
CA GLU A 32 9.77 -0.98 15.40
C GLU A 32 8.27 -0.92 15.11
N ASP A 33 7.72 0.27 14.90
CA ASP A 33 6.31 0.45 14.51
C ASP A 33 6.01 -0.19 13.15
N PHE A 34 6.96 -0.13 12.21
CA PHE A 34 6.83 -0.78 10.91
C PHE A 34 6.72 -2.30 11.07
N TRP A 35 7.63 -2.94 11.82
CA TRP A 35 7.59 -4.39 12.02
C TRP A 35 6.40 -4.84 12.86
N ALA A 36 6.00 -4.05 13.86
CA ALA A 36 4.77 -4.27 14.59
C ALA A 36 3.56 -4.24 13.65
N LEU A 37 3.45 -3.26 12.76
CA LEU A 37 2.39 -3.21 11.76
C LEU A 37 2.44 -4.41 10.81
N TYR A 38 3.62 -4.67 10.21
CA TYR A 38 3.78 -5.70 9.19
C TYR A 38 3.41 -7.10 9.70
N SER A 39 3.72 -7.38 10.97
CA SER A 39 3.36 -8.65 11.61
C SER A 39 1.86 -8.82 11.92
N HIS A 40 1.09 -7.73 11.95
CA HIS A 40 -0.35 -7.75 12.28
C HIS A 40 -1.27 -7.54 11.07
N ILE A 41 -0.73 -7.20 9.90
CA ILE A 41 -1.50 -7.09 8.66
C ILE A 41 -1.50 -8.40 7.87
N GLN A 42 -2.54 -8.59 7.06
CA GLN A 42 -2.61 -9.71 6.14
C GLN A 42 -1.57 -9.54 5.02
N LEU A 43 -0.85 -10.62 4.69
CA LEU A 43 0.10 -10.65 3.57
C LEU A 43 -0.56 -10.25 2.23
N ALA A 44 0.20 -9.60 1.35
CA ALA A 44 -0.30 -9.08 0.07
C ALA A 44 -0.87 -10.19 -0.84
N SER A 45 -0.25 -11.37 -0.84
CA SER A 45 -0.71 -12.57 -1.55
C SER A 45 -2.06 -13.11 -1.06
N LYS A 46 -2.38 -12.85 0.21
CA LYS A 46 -3.60 -13.31 0.85
C LYS A 46 -4.75 -12.31 0.73
N LEU A 47 -4.50 -11.08 0.30
CA LEU A 47 -5.56 -10.12 0.04
C LEU A 47 -6.58 -10.68 -0.97
N THR A 48 -7.85 -10.36 -0.77
CA THR A 48 -8.89 -10.65 -1.75
C THR A 48 -8.55 -9.94 -3.07
N SER A 49 -8.81 -10.61 -4.20
CA SER A 49 -8.59 -10.02 -5.53
C SER A 49 -9.20 -8.62 -5.60
N GLY A 50 -8.46 -7.65 -6.15
CA GLY A 50 -8.86 -6.24 -6.32
C GLY A 50 -8.75 -5.37 -5.06
N CYS A 51 -8.26 -5.93 -3.96
CA CYS A 51 -7.76 -5.16 -2.83
C CYS A 51 -6.28 -4.82 -3.03
N ASP A 52 -5.90 -3.61 -2.61
CA ASP A 52 -4.56 -3.08 -2.80
C ASP A 52 -4.03 -2.49 -1.48
N TYR A 53 -2.77 -2.76 -1.14
CA TYR A 53 -2.04 -1.93 -0.19
C TYR A 53 -1.29 -0.81 -0.92
N SER A 54 -1.09 0.31 -0.22
CA SER A 54 -0.25 1.40 -0.71
C SER A 54 0.50 2.03 0.46
N LEU A 55 1.82 2.15 0.34
CA LEU A 55 2.66 2.78 1.35
C LEU A 55 3.24 4.08 0.79
N PHE A 56 2.86 5.21 1.38
CA PHE A 56 3.24 6.55 0.94
C PHE A 56 3.81 7.34 2.10
N LYS A 57 4.59 8.39 1.81
CA LYS A 57 4.99 9.34 2.85
C LYS A 57 3.74 10.01 3.43
N ASP A 58 3.77 10.33 4.72
CA ASP A 58 2.67 11.02 5.36
C ASP A 58 2.38 12.37 4.66
N GLY A 59 1.09 12.67 4.45
CA GLY A 59 0.63 13.81 3.68
C GLY A 59 0.61 13.63 2.16
N ILE A 60 0.93 12.44 1.65
CA ILE A 60 0.76 12.08 0.23
C ILE A 60 -0.30 11.00 0.12
N GLU A 61 -1.38 11.32 -0.60
CA GLU A 61 -2.42 10.35 -0.87
C GLU A 61 -2.02 9.44 -2.05
N PRO A 62 -2.28 8.12 -1.99
CA PRO A 62 -1.97 7.17 -3.06
C PRO A 62 -2.96 7.29 -4.23
N MET A 63 -3.08 8.48 -4.80
CA MET A 63 -3.91 8.80 -5.95
C MET A 63 -3.19 9.77 -6.89
N TRP A 64 -3.57 9.74 -8.18
CA TRP A 64 -2.87 10.50 -9.21
C TRP A 64 -3.17 12.01 -9.12
N GLU A 65 -4.27 12.37 -8.46
CA GLU A 65 -4.71 13.74 -8.22
C GLU A 65 -3.84 14.46 -7.18
N ASP A 66 -3.16 13.71 -6.30
CA ASP A 66 -2.28 14.29 -5.28
C ASP A 66 -1.21 15.16 -5.95
N SER A 67 -0.99 16.35 -5.39
CA SER A 67 -0.06 17.34 -5.93
C SER A 67 1.36 16.81 -6.14
N GLN A 68 1.80 15.83 -5.33
CA GLN A 68 3.11 15.20 -5.41
C GLN A 68 3.17 14.05 -6.42
N ASN A 69 2.02 13.50 -6.82
CA ASN A 69 1.92 12.38 -7.77
C ASN A 69 1.56 12.82 -9.20
N LYS A 70 0.78 13.90 -9.35
CA LYS A 70 0.16 14.31 -10.63
C LYS A 70 1.12 14.62 -11.79
N ARG A 71 2.42 14.84 -11.49
CA ARG A 71 3.48 15.08 -12.48
C ARG A 71 4.54 13.96 -12.49
N GLY A 72 4.28 12.87 -11.78
CA GLY A 72 5.18 11.74 -11.64
C GLY A 72 4.80 10.57 -12.54
N GLY A 73 5.21 9.39 -12.10
CA GLY A 73 4.91 8.11 -12.73
C GLY A 73 5.23 6.97 -11.77
N ARG A 74 5.13 5.73 -12.24
CA ARG A 74 5.51 4.55 -11.46
C ARG A 74 6.28 3.55 -12.30
N TRP A 75 7.21 2.86 -11.66
CA TRP A 75 7.74 1.60 -12.16
C TRP A 75 6.74 0.49 -11.82
N LEU A 76 6.40 -0.35 -12.81
CA LEU A 76 5.37 -1.38 -12.65
C LEU A 76 5.99 -2.76 -12.85
N ILE A 77 5.84 -3.63 -11.85
CA ILE A 77 6.25 -5.04 -11.93
C ILE A 77 5.01 -5.91 -12.20
N THR A 78 5.04 -6.54 -13.37
CA THR A 78 4.16 -7.58 -13.92
C THR A 78 4.23 -8.98 -13.29
N LEU A 79 3.48 -9.36 -12.25
CA LEU A 79 3.51 -10.78 -11.79
C LEU A 79 2.47 -11.65 -12.50
N ALA A 80 2.89 -12.84 -12.93
CA ALA A 80 1.97 -13.87 -13.44
C ALA A 80 1.13 -14.45 -12.29
N LYS A 81 -0.07 -14.97 -12.61
CA LYS A 81 -0.99 -15.52 -11.60
C LYS A 81 -0.34 -16.59 -10.73
N GLN A 82 0.44 -17.49 -11.32
CA GLN A 82 1.15 -18.54 -10.57
C GLN A 82 2.18 -18.01 -9.57
N GLN A 83 2.72 -16.80 -9.79
CA GLN A 83 3.73 -16.20 -8.91
C GLN A 83 3.13 -15.51 -7.67
N ARG A 84 1.80 -15.40 -7.58
CA ARG A 84 1.12 -14.70 -6.49
C ARG A 84 1.51 -15.27 -5.12
N HIS A 85 1.61 -16.59 -4.99
CA HIS A 85 1.86 -17.24 -3.71
C HIS A 85 3.35 -17.47 -3.42
N THR A 86 4.23 -17.27 -4.40
CA THR A 86 5.66 -17.55 -4.26
C THR A 86 6.51 -16.28 -4.22
N GLU A 87 6.14 -15.24 -4.98
CA GLU A 87 6.97 -14.04 -5.14
C GLU A 87 6.35 -12.75 -4.58
N LEU A 88 5.01 -12.65 -4.55
CA LEU A 88 4.37 -11.36 -4.26
C LEU A 88 4.72 -10.80 -2.88
N ASP A 89 4.67 -11.63 -1.83
CA ASP A 89 4.99 -11.19 -0.46
C ASP A 89 6.46 -10.87 -0.24
N ARG A 90 7.34 -11.31 -1.16
CA ARG A 90 8.77 -11.01 -1.13
C ARG A 90 9.08 -9.70 -1.86
N PHE A 91 8.34 -9.41 -2.94
CA PHE A 91 8.49 -8.16 -3.68
C PHE A 91 7.82 -6.98 -3.00
N TRP A 92 6.75 -7.24 -2.25
CA TRP A 92 6.11 -6.26 -1.38
C TRP A 92 6.93 -6.03 -0.11
#